data_AF-A0A2P7QZR6-F1
#
_entry.id   AF-A0A2P7QZR6-F1
#
_cell.length_a   1.000
_cell.length_b   1.000
_cell.length_c   1.000
_cell.angle_alpha   90.00
_cell.angle_beta   90.00
_cell.angle_gamma   90.00
#
_symmetry.space_group_name_H-M   'P 1'
#
loop_
_entity.id
_entity.type
_entity.pdbx_description
1 polymer ?
#
loop_
_entity_poly.entity_id
_entity_poly.type
_entity_poly.pdbx_seq_one_letter_code
_entity_poly.pdbx_strand_id
1 'polypeptide(L)'
;MVIVPLDEQRLDVLAMSEEGPLEGFTYLTATMAGEIAKALNGGRALYIETDYFGGMGGQSAALFESGGLAWTDNESNLTPAPEPSWFSRLVHGQDNQRRKSPISSGLARLGVLPEGDSDEFDRLGLGRFRSLDDLGLGGED
;
A
#
# COMPACT_ATOMS: atom_id res chain seq x y z
N MET A 1 11.51 4.24 -12.15
CA MET A 1 10.89 4.47 -10.83
C MET A 1 11.95 4.21 -9.77
N VAL A 2 12.01 5.01 -8.70
CA VAL A 2 12.95 4.81 -7.58
C VAL A 2 12.12 4.38 -6.38
N ILE A 3 12.56 3.34 -5.68
CA ILE A 3 11.96 2.85 -4.44
C ILE A 3 12.93 3.18 -3.31
N VAL A 4 12.43 3.83 -2.26
CA VAL A 4 13.22 4.20 -1.10
C VAL A 4 12.69 3.41 0.10
N PRO A 5 13.40 2.35 0.55
CA PRO A 5 13.00 1.63 1.75
C PRO A 5 13.21 2.51 2.99
N LEU A 6 12.28 2.41 3.94
CA LEU A 6 12.47 2.91 5.29
C LEU A 6 12.98 1.74 6.14
N ASP A 7 14.19 1.88 6.66
CA ASP A 7 14.79 0.89 7.55
C ASP A 7 14.23 1.02 8.99
N GLU A 8 14.41 -0.03 9.79
CA GLU A 8 13.93 -0.10 11.18
C GLU A 8 14.42 1.07 12.04
N GLN A 9 15.66 1.53 11.83
CA GLN A 9 16.21 2.65 12.59
C GLN A 9 15.45 3.96 12.32
N ARG A 10 15.03 4.18 11.07
CA ARG A 10 14.18 5.32 10.71
C ARG A 10 12.75 5.14 11.20
N LEU A 11 12.23 3.92 11.20
CA LEU A 11 10.89 3.61 11.70
C LEU A 11 10.80 3.78 13.22
N ASP A 12 11.81 3.38 13.99
CA ASP A 12 11.86 3.57 15.45
C ASP A 12 11.79 5.05 15.83
N VAL A 13 12.52 5.91 15.10
CA VAL A 13 12.47 7.36 15.30
C VAL A 13 11.06 7.92 15.03
N LEU A 14 10.36 7.39 14.04
CA LEU A 14 8.98 7.78 13.72
C LEU A 14 7.99 7.24 14.76
N ALA A 15 8.18 6.02 15.25
CA ALA A 15 7.33 5.38 16.25
C ALA A 15 7.43 6.02 17.64
N MET A 16 8.55 6.71 17.95
CA MET A 16 8.73 7.49 19.18
C MET A 16 8.06 8.88 19.14
N SER A 17 7.37 9.22 18.06
CA SER A 17 6.66 10.49 17.94
C SER A 17 5.42 10.52 18.85
N GLU A 18 5.17 11.64 19.54
CA GLU A 18 3.97 11.80 20.40
C GLU A 18 2.68 11.98 19.59
N GLU A 19 2.79 12.23 18.28
CA GLU A 19 1.66 12.35 17.36
C GLU A 19 1.19 10.96 16.90
N GLY A 20 -0.11 10.70 17.02
CA GLY A 20 -0.70 9.47 16.52
C GLY A 20 -0.68 9.39 14.99
N PRO A 21 -0.66 8.17 14.40
CA PRO A 21 -0.70 8.00 12.96
C PRO A 21 -2.05 8.42 12.37
N LEU A 22 -2.05 8.69 11.06
CA LEU A 22 -3.26 8.90 10.27
C LEU A 22 -4.13 7.63 10.28
N GLU A 23 -5.44 7.81 10.09
CA GLU A 23 -6.39 6.69 10.08
C GLU A 23 -5.98 5.60 9.09
N GLY A 24 -5.83 4.37 9.62
CA GLY A 24 -5.43 3.20 8.85
C GLY A 24 -3.93 3.07 8.60
N PHE A 25 -3.10 3.98 9.12
CA PHE A 25 -1.64 3.86 9.07
C PHE A 25 -1.07 3.48 10.45
N THR A 26 0.05 2.80 10.43
CA THR A 26 0.86 2.44 11.61
C THR A 26 1.91 3.52 11.90
N TYR A 27 2.54 4.08 10.85
CA TYR A 27 3.67 5.00 11.02
C TYR A 27 3.42 6.40 10.44
N LEU A 28 2.62 6.52 9.39
CA LEU A 28 2.40 7.81 8.74
C LEU A 28 1.61 8.76 9.63
N THR A 29 2.30 9.76 10.20
CA THR A 29 1.70 10.87 10.95
C THR A 29 1.44 12.08 10.04
N ALA A 30 0.66 13.06 10.49
CA ALA A 30 0.43 14.30 9.75
C ALA A 30 1.73 15.12 9.60
N THR A 31 2.55 15.14 10.65
CA THR A 31 3.87 15.77 10.63
C THR A 31 4.79 15.08 9.61
N MET A 32 4.87 13.74 9.62
CA MET A 32 5.66 12.99 8.65
C MET A 32 5.18 13.25 7.22
N ALA A 33 3.88 13.25 6.97
CA ALA A 33 3.31 13.57 5.67
C ALA A 33 3.72 14.98 5.19
N GLY A 34 3.73 15.95 6.10
CA GLY A 34 4.22 17.30 5.82
C GLY A 34 5.70 17.34 5.43
N GLU A 35 6.55 16.63 6.15
CA GLU A 35 7.99 16.56 5.86
C GLU A 35 8.29 15.83 4.54
N ILE A 36 7.58 14.73 4.25
CA ILE A 36 7.66 14.05 2.95
C ILE A 36 7.27 15.01 1.84
N ALA A 37 6.14 15.70 1.95
CA ALA A 37 5.67 16.63 0.94
C ALA A 37 6.66 17.78 0.68
N LYS A 38 7.28 18.32 1.75
CA LYS A 38 8.35 19.32 1.65
C LYS A 38 9.57 18.77 0.93
N ALA A 39 10.03 17.56 1.31
CA ALA A 39 11.19 16.92 0.72
C ALA A 39 11.00 16.61 -0.77
N LEU A 40 9.78 16.25 -1.18
CA LEU A 40 9.42 16.01 -2.57
C LEU A 40 9.41 17.28 -3.42
N ASN A 41 9.29 18.47 -2.81
CA ASN A 41 9.27 19.78 -3.48
C ASN A 41 8.29 19.82 -4.68
N GLY A 42 7.05 19.35 -4.47
CA GLY A 42 6.02 19.26 -5.51
C GLY A 42 6.09 18.02 -6.40
N GLY A 43 7.11 17.18 -6.24
CA GLY A 43 7.21 15.86 -6.87
C GLY A 43 6.11 14.90 -6.45
N ARG A 44 5.94 13.83 -7.23
CA ARG A 44 4.94 12.78 -6.98
C ARG A 44 5.60 11.56 -6.34
N ALA A 45 5.03 11.05 -5.26
CA ALA A 45 5.47 9.81 -4.63
C ALA A 45 4.30 9.06 -3.99
N LEU A 46 4.45 7.73 -3.93
CA LEU A 46 3.53 6.87 -3.21
C LEU A 46 4.26 6.30 -1.99
N TYR A 47 3.70 6.56 -0.81
CA TYR A 47 4.09 5.92 0.44
C TYR A 47 3.21 4.70 0.66
N ILE A 48 3.81 3.59 1.11
CA ILE A 48 3.16 2.30 1.28
C ILE A 48 3.53 1.74 2.65
N GLU A 49 2.52 1.25 3.36
CA GLU A 49 2.69 0.40 4.53
C GLU A 49 2.08 -0.97 4.24
N THR A 50 2.82 -2.01 4.58
CA THR A 50 2.38 -3.39 4.59
C THR A 50 2.65 -3.95 5.96
N ASP A 51 1.61 -4.42 6.63
CA ASP A 51 1.77 -5.26 7.81
C ASP A 51 1.66 -6.73 7.36
N TYR A 52 2.54 -7.61 7.84
CA TYR A 52 2.51 -9.03 7.49
C TYR A 52 2.77 -9.88 8.74
N PHE A 53 1.69 -10.25 9.43
CA PHE A 53 1.73 -11.25 10.49
C PHE A 53 0.90 -12.46 10.08
N GLY A 54 1.56 -13.57 9.75
CA GLY A 54 0.92 -14.89 9.60
C GLY A 54 -0.24 -14.96 8.60
N GLY A 55 -0.24 -14.14 7.56
CA GLY A 55 -1.27 -14.13 6.50
C GLY A 55 -2.51 -13.26 6.79
N MET A 56 -2.56 -12.54 7.91
CA MET A 56 -3.59 -11.53 8.21
C MET A 56 -2.91 -10.20 8.54
N GLY A 57 -2.58 -9.42 7.52
CA GLY A 57 -1.96 -8.12 7.68
C GLY A 57 -2.62 -7.09 6.78
N GLY A 58 -2.63 -5.83 7.22
CA GLY A 58 -3.27 -4.73 6.52
C GLY A 58 -2.34 -4.05 5.53
N GLN A 59 -2.93 -3.44 4.50
CA GLN A 59 -2.22 -2.56 3.57
C GLN A 59 -2.76 -1.15 3.62
N SER A 60 -1.84 -0.17 3.51
CA SER A 60 -2.19 1.25 3.42
C SER A 60 -1.29 1.97 2.44
N ALA A 61 -1.85 2.96 1.76
CA ALA A 61 -1.15 3.72 0.73
C ALA A 61 -1.52 5.20 0.79
N ALA A 62 -0.53 6.06 0.61
CA ALA A 62 -0.67 7.51 0.62
C ALA A 62 0.04 8.12 -0.60
N LEU A 63 -0.69 8.87 -1.41
CA LEU A 63 -0.17 9.54 -2.60
C LEU A 63 0.11 11.01 -2.31
N PHE A 64 1.33 11.43 -2.58
CA PHE A 64 1.80 12.81 -2.46
C PHE A 64 1.91 13.43 -3.84
N GLU A 65 1.27 14.58 -4.05
CA GLU A 65 1.30 15.34 -5.30
C GLU A 65 1.08 16.82 -5.01
N SER A 66 1.53 17.68 -5.92
CA SER A 66 1.29 19.13 -5.83
C SER A 66 1.72 19.75 -4.48
N GLY A 67 2.72 19.17 -3.83
CA GLY A 67 3.27 19.64 -2.56
C GLY A 67 2.47 19.25 -1.32
N GLY A 68 1.58 18.26 -1.40
CA GLY A 68 0.82 17.79 -0.25
C GLY A 68 0.35 16.33 -0.35
N LEU A 69 -0.34 15.86 0.69
CA LEU A 69 -1.02 14.57 0.71
C LEU A 69 -2.32 14.69 -0.10
N ALA A 70 -2.39 13.99 -1.23
CA ALA A 70 -3.50 14.10 -2.19
C ALA A 70 -4.54 12.99 -2.04
N TRP A 71 -4.12 11.81 -1.57
CA TRP A 71 -5.00 10.65 -1.44
C TRP A 71 -4.44 9.65 -0.43
N THR A 72 -5.33 8.98 0.30
CA THR A 72 -5.02 7.84 1.16
C THR A 72 -6.04 6.74 0.95
N ASP A 73 -5.62 5.49 1.20
CA ASP A 73 -6.50 4.33 1.28
C ASP A 73 -5.88 3.29 2.22
N ASN A 74 -6.73 2.50 2.86
CA ASN A 74 -6.32 1.49 3.83
C ASN A 74 -7.29 0.29 3.81
N GLU A 75 -6.77 -0.87 4.20
CA GLU A 75 -7.51 -2.12 4.20
C GLU A 75 -8.61 -2.17 5.29
N SER A 76 -8.51 -1.38 6.36
CA SER A 76 -9.57 -1.29 7.38
C SER A 76 -10.84 -0.59 6.88
N ASN A 77 -10.78 0.13 5.76
CA ASN A 77 -11.95 0.68 5.08
C ASN A 77 -12.72 -0.38 4.26
N LEU A 78 -12.26 -1.64 4.29
CA LEU A 78 -12.99 -2.79 3.78
C LEU A 78 -14.13 -3.14 4.74
N THR A 79 -15.28 -2.51 4.51
CA THR A 79 -16.52 -3.28 4.68
C THR A 79 -16.40 -4.50 3.77
N PRO A 80 -16.58 -5.75 4.26
CA PRO A 80 -16.66 -6.89 3.37
C PRO A 80 -17.74 -6.54 2.34
N ALA A 81 -17.36 -6.53 1.06
CA ALA A 81 -18.35 -6.37 0.01
C ALA A 81 -19.43 -7.42 0.28
N PRO A 82 -20.73 -7.04 0.31
CA PRO A 82 -21.79 -8.01 0.53
C PRO A 82 -21.56 -9.17 -0.44
N GLU A 83 -21.56 -10.40 0.09
CA GLU A 83 -21.33 -11.61 -0.70
C GLU A 83 -22.14 -11.49 -2.00
N PRO A 84 -21.46 -11.45 -3.17
CA PRO A 84 -22.16 -11.23 -4.42
C PRO A 84 -23.19 -12.33 -4.59
N SER A 85 -24.44 -11.95 -4.86
CA SER A 85 -25.52 -12.92 -5.04
C SER A 85 -25.11 -13.96 -6.08
N TRP A 86 -25.56 -15.20 -5.89
CA TRP A 86 -25.27 -16.29 -6.84
C TRP A 86 -25.64 -15.92 -8.28
N PHE A 87 -26.63 -15.04 -8.45
CA PHE A 87 -27.02 -14.47 -9.74
C PHE A 87 -25.93 -13.56 -10.33
N SER A 88 -25.37 -12.64 -9.53
CA SER A 88 -24.25 -11.80 -9.96
C SER A 88 -23.04 -12.61 -10.43
N ARG A 89 -22.77 -13.76 -9.81
CA ARG A 89 -21.66 -14.66 -10.22
C ARG A 89 -21.86 -15.28 -11.61
N LEU A 90 -23.11 -15.53 -12.02
CA LEU A 90 -23.43 -16.11 -13.32
C LEU A 90 -23.45 -15.07 -14.44
N VAL A 91 -23.97 -13.87 -14.16
CA VAL A 91 -24.16 -12.84 -15.20
C VAL A 91 -22.87 -12.07 -15.51
N HIS A 92 -21.98 -11.87 -14.53
CA HIS A 92 -20.82 -11.00 -14.70
C HIS A 92 -19.51 -11.72 -15.06
N GLY A 93 -19.51 -13.06 -15.15
CA GLY A 93 -18.26 -13.82 -15.23
C GLY A 93 -17.37 -13.57 -13.99
N GLN A 94 -16.29 -14.32 -13.83
CA GLN A 94 -15.42 -14.21 -12.65
C GLN A 94 -14.57 -12.91 -12.59
N ASP A 95 -14.83 -11.93 -13.45
CA ASP A 95 -13.89 -10.85 -13.77
C ASP A 95 -14.17 -9.52 -13.02
N ASN A 96 -15.34 -9.34 -12.38
CA ASN A 96 -15.78 -7.99 -11.99
C ASN A 96 -15.72 -7.61 -10.49
N GLN A 97 -14.95 -8.30 -9.64
CA GLN A 97 -14.93 -8.01 -8.20
C GLN A 97 -13.58 -8.18 -7.48
N ARG A 98 -12.42 -8.18 -8.17
CA ARG A 98 -11.15 -7.96 -7.46
C ARG A 98 -11.02 -6.47 -7.16
N ARG A 99 -11.58 -5.99 -6.05
CA ARG A 99 -11.25 -4.65 -5.55
C ARG A 99 -9.72 -4.57 -5.44
N LYS A 100 -9.11 -3.64 -6.17
CA LYS A 100 -7.65 -3.44 -6.15
C LYS A 100 -7.22 -3.05 -4.74
N SER A 101 -6.15 -3.65 -4.23
CA SER A 101 -5.64 -3.30 -2.90
C SER A 101 -5.26 -1.81 -2.84
N PRO A 102 -5.17 -1.21 -1.63
CA PRO A 102 -4.74 0.18 -1.48
C PRO A 102 -3.44 0.49 -2.24
N ILE A 103 -2.50 -0.46 -2.24
CA ILE A 103 -1.23 -0.34 -2.96
C ILE A 103 -1.45 -0.29 -4.47
N SER A 104 -2.14 -1.28 -5.05
CA SER A 104 -2.41 -1.30 -6.49
C SER A 104 -3.22 -0.08 -6.94
N SER A 105 -4.17 0.37 -6.12
CA SER A 105 -4.94 1.61 -6.30
C SER A 105 -4.05 2.85 -6.30
N GLY A 106 -3.06 2.92 -5.41
CA GLY A 106 -2.08 4.00 -5.34
C GLY A 106 -1.12 4.00 -6.52
N LEU A 107 -0.63 2.82 -6.93
CA LEU A 107 0.28 2.65 -8.06
C LEU A 107 -0.39 3.05 -9.39
N ALA A 108 -1.64 2.65 -9.58
CA ALA A 108 -2.43 3.08 -10.73
C ALA A 108 -2.56 4.61 -10.82
N ARG A 109 -2.76 5.29 -9.67
CA ARG A 109 -2.79 6.76 -9.60
C ARG A 109 -1.43 7.37 -9.91
N LEU A 110 -0.34 6.76 -9.44
CA LEU A 110 1.02 7.19 -9.76
C LEU A 110 1.34 7.05 -11.27
N GLY A 111 0.54 6.29 -12.02
CA GLY A 111 0.66 6.07 -13.46
C GLY A 111 1.27 4.73 -13.84
N VAL A 112 1.37 3.80 -12.89
CA VAL A 112 1.79 2.42 -13.16
C VAL A 112 0.58 1.67 -13.73
N LEU A 113 0.73 1.13 -14.94
CA LEU A 113 -0.34 0.38 -15.62
C LEU A 113 -0.07 -1.12 -15.52
N PRO A 114 -1.09 -1.96 -15.32
CA PRO A 114 -0.93 -3.42 -15.37
C PRO A 114 -0.53 -3.86 -16.79
N GLU A 115 0.07 -5.05 -16.92
CA GLU A 115 0.49 -5.63 -18.21
C GLU A 115 0.16 -7.12 -18.27
N GLY A 116 -0.74 -7.49 -19.19
CA GLY A 116 -1.25 -8.86 -19.28
C GLY A 116 -1.94 -9.28 -17.99
N ASP A 117 -1.53 -10.41 -17.44
CA ASP A 117 -2.03 -10.95 -16.17
C ASP A 117 -1.30 -10.40 -14.93
N SER A 118 -0.31 -9.53 -15.11
CA SER A 118 0.46 -8.92 -14.01
C SER A 118 -0.16 -7.60 -13.57
N ASP A 119 -0.32 -7.43 -12.26
CA ASP A 119 -0.79 -6.17 -11.69
C ASP A 119 0.32 -5.10 -11.58
N GLU A 120 -0.06 -3.90 -11.13
CA GLU A 120 0.86 -2.78 -11.00
C GLU A 120 2.06 -3.07 -10.07
N PHE A 121 1.86 -3.94 -9.07
CA PHE A 121 2.89 -4.31 -8.10
C PHE A 121 3.89 -5.29 -8.71
N ASP A 122 3.40 -6.30 -9.44
CA ASP A 122 4.23 -7.27 -10.15
C ASP A 122 5.07 -6.60 -11.25
N ARG A 123 4.50 -5.61 -11.96
CA ARG A 123 5.21 -4.82 -12.97
C ARG A 123 6.47 -4.12 -12.43
N LEU A 124 6.46 -3.74 -11.16
CA LEU A 124 7.58 -3.04 -10.54
C LEU A 124 8.67 -3.98 -10.03
N GLY A 125 8.54 -5.30 -10.28
CA GLY A 125 9.43 -6.31 -9.72
C GLY A 125 9.32 -6.40 -8.19
N LEU A 126 8.21 -5.90 -7.63
CA LEU A 126 7.97 -5.90 -6.20
C LEU A 126 7.38 -7.23 -5.71
N GLY A 127 7.02 -8.15 -6.61
CA GLY A 127 6.49 -9.48 -6.28
C GLY A 127 7.31 -10.23 -5.22
N ARG A 128 8.64 -10.05 -5.22
CA ARG A 128 9.58 -10.58 -4.21
C ARG A 128 9.34 -10.09 -2.77
N PHE A 129 8.57 -9.03 -2.59
CA PHE A 129 8.20 -8.48 -1.29
C PHE A 129 6.79 -8.93 -0.86
N ARG A 130 6.11 -9.79 -1.65
CA ARG A 130 4.81 -10.39 -1.26
C ARG A 130 4.95 -11.55 -0.29
N SER A 131 6.12 -12.19 -0.25
CA SER A 131 6.40 -13.27 0.68
C SER A 131 7.69 -12.99 1.45
N LEU A 132 7.65 -13.18 2.77
CA LEU A 132 8.84 -13.18 3.62
C LEU A 132 9.81 -14.33 3.24
N ASP A 133 9.32 -15.39 2.59
CA ASP A 133 10.16 -16.51 2.09
C ASP A 133 11.17 -16.03 1.05
N ASP A 134 10.80 -15.09 0.19
CA ASP A 134 11.67 -14.55 -0.86
C ASP A 134 12.71 -13.54 -0.32
N LEU A 135 12.58 -13.14 0.95
CA LEU A 135 13.54 -12.27 1.65
C LEU A 135 14.60 -13.05 2.45
N GLY A 136 14.57 -14.38 2.39
CA GLY A 136 15.54 -15.23 3.10
C GLY A 136 15.38 -15.20 4.62
N LEU A 137 14.20 -14.78 5.11
CA LEU A 137 13.85 -14.75 6.54
C LEU A 137 12.84 -15.85 6.90
N GLY A 138 12.71 -16.89 6.06
CA GLY A 138 12.05 -18.14 6.43
C GLY A 138 12.90 -18.83 7.50
N GLY A 139 12.34 -18.97 8.69
CA GLY A 139 13.04 -19.54 9.85
C GLY A 139 13.69 -20.88 9.54
N GLU A 140 14.93 -21.03 9.99
CA GLU A 140 15.58 -22.33 10.12
C GLU A 140 14.75 -23.17 11.12
N ASP A 141 14.28 -24.34 10.67
CA ASP A 141 13.52 -25.33 11.47
C ASP A 141 14.20 -25.72 12.80
#